data_AF-A0A962M6N2-F1
#
_entry.id   AF-A0A962M6N2-F1
#
_cell.length_a   1.000
_cell.length_b   1.000
_cell.length_c   1.000
_cell.angle_alpha   90.00
_cell.angle_beta   90.00
_cell.angle_gamma   90.00
#
_symmetry.space_group_name_H-M   'P 1'
#
loop_
_entity.id
_entity.type
_entity.pdbx_description
1 polymer ?
#
loop_
_entity_poly.entity_id
_entity_poly.type
_entity_poly.pdbx_seq_one_letter_code
_entity_poly.pdbx_strand_id
1 'polypeptide(L)'
;GLNHWYHMDMNYRGMINILMMCGCIGINGGGWAHYVGQEKLRPQAGWAPLAFALDWNRPPRLMNGTSFFYNHTSQWRYEKLKVSEILSPLSKNKKIFSTYSLLDFNIMAERMGWLPSAPALDVNSLTITSTAEKQSQTPTDYLISSLKSQKIKFAAENPDDHNNYPRNLFVWRSNLLGASGKGHEYFLKHLLGIDSGVMSNDLEEDNEPKPVNAKWIKQKEAGKLDLLVNIDFRISTTGLYSDIVLPTASWYEKDDLNTSDMHPFIHPLTAAIDPVWETRTDWEIYKGLARSFANLVRKYNLFEKIEKDLVLTPLLHDTPLELGQSIDVEDWKQNDIKMIPGKNMPCLTVVERRYHDIDLQFMSLGPLMKKLGNVCKGISWQTDHEIELLGKINGVVKFDGIAKGLPKIDTAINAAEVILLLAPETNGEVAVRSWRSLEKITGLKHDHLALSREGEKIRFRDIVAQPRKIISSPTWSGVESEEVSYNSGYTNIN
;
A
#
# COMPACT_ATOMS: atom_id res chain seq x y z
N GLY A 1 0.47 -9.89 22.58
CA GLY A 1 0.70 -11.13 23.34
C GLY A 1 1.05 -12.31 22.45
N LEU A 2 0.18 -12.68 21.52
CA LEU A 2 0.34 -13.89 20.69
C LEU A 2 0.79 -13.59 19.24
N ASN A 3 0.40 -12.45 18.68
CA ASN A 3 0.66 -12.09 17.27
C ASN A 3 2.09 -11.64 16.96
N HIS A 4 2.93 -11.41 17.98
CA HIS A 4 4.30 -10.91 17.79
C HIS A 4 5.34 -12.03 17.90
N TRP A 5 4.91 -13.29 17.95
CA TRP A 5 5.80 -14.45 17.92
C TRP A 5 6.05 -14.90 16.49
N TYR A 6 7.22 -15.50 16.23
CA TYR A 6 7.55 -16.06 14.91
C TYR A 6 6.49 -17.06 14.41
N HIS A 7 6.00 -17.93 15.31
CA HIS A 7 4.90 -18.86 15.05
C HIS A 7 3.53 -18.31 15.48
N MET A 8 3.26 -17.02 15.22
CA MET A 8 1.96 -16.39 15.52
C MET A 8 0.78 -17.10 14.87
N ASP A 9 0.99 -17.69 13.71
CA ASP A 9 -0.01 -18.43 12.94
C ASP A 9 -0.48 -19.68 13.67
N MET A 10 0.41 -20.41 14.35
CA MET A 10 0.05 -21.58 15.16
C MET A 10 -0.81 -21.18 16.36
N ASN A 11 -0.42 -20.11 17.06
CA ASN A 11 -1.21 -19.56 18.17
C ASN A 11 -2.61 -19.17 17.69
N TYR A 12 -2.69 -18.47 16.56
CA TYR A 12 -3.95 -17.95 16.04
C TYR A 12 -4.85 -19.08 15.51
N ARG A 13 -4.29 -20.00 14.72
CA ARG A 13 -5.04 -21.16 14.20
C ARG A 13 -5.54 -22.07 15.33
N GLY A 14 -4.79 -22.21 16.42
CA GLY A 14 -5.28 -22.92 17.61
C GLY A 14 -6.57 -22.29 18.18
N MET A 15 -6.55 -20.97 18.40
CA MET A 15 -7.73 -20.24 18.88
C MET A 15 -8.89 -20.24 17.87
N ILE A 16 -8.59 -20.00 16.59
CA ILE A 16 -9.58 -19.99 15.50
C ILE A 16 -10.24 -21.36 15.37
N ASN A 17 -9.48 -22.46 15.45
CA ASN A 17 -10.02 -23.82 15.38
C ASN A 17 -11.02 -24.09 16.52
N ILE A 18 -10.72 -23.67 17.75
CA ILE A 18 -11.66 -23.81 18.88
C ILE A 18 -12.96 -23.05 18.60
N LEU A 19 -12.85 -21.80 18.13
CA LEU A 19 -14.02 -20.97 17.82
C LEU A 19 -14.85 -21.54 16.66
N MET A 20 -14.20 -22.08 15.64
CA MET A 20 -14.87 -22.77 14.53
C MET A 20 -15.58 -24.04 15.00
N MET A 21 -14.93 -24.88 15.80
CA MET A 21 -15.52 -26.12 16.34
C MET A 21 -16.73 -25.85 17.25
N CYS A 22 -16.76 -24.70 17.92
CA CYS A 22 -17.89 -24.28 18.75
C CYS A 22 -18.94 -23.43 18.01
N GLY A 23 -18.78 -23.20 16.70
CA GLY A 23 -19.73 -22.39 15.91
C GLY A 23 -19.81 -20.93 16.37
N CYS A 24 -18.71 -20.37 16.91
CA CYS A 24 -18.71 -19.02 17.46
C CYS A 24 -18.44 -17.93 16.41
N ILE A 25 -17.81 -18.25 15.28
CA ILE A 25 -17.48 -17.27 14.24
C ILE A 25 -18.75 -16.83 13.50
N GLY A 26 -18.96 -15.52 13.38
CA GLY A 26 -20.14 -14.94 12.72
C GLY A 26 -21.39 -14.83 13.61
N ILE A 27 -21.33 -15.25 14.88
CA ILE A 27 -22.45 -15.18 15.83
C ILE A 27 -22.22 -14.04 16.81
N ASN A 28 -23.23 -13.17 16.98
CA ASN A 28 -23.16 -12.06 17.92
C ASN A 28 -22.87 -12.55 19.36
N GLY A 29 -21.88 -11.95 20.02
CA GLY A 29 -21.38 -12.39 21.33
C GLY A 29 -20.26 -13.44 21.28
N GLY A 30 -19.91 -13.97 20.10
CA GLY A 30 -18.82 -14.92 19.90
C GLY A 30 -17.87 -14.54 18.76
N GLY A 31 -16.82 -15.34 18.57
CA GLY A 31 -15.95 -15.28 17.40
C GLY A 31 -14.51 -14.86 17.71
N TRP A 32 -13.72 -14.66 16.65
CA TRP A 32 -12.32 -14.28 16.76
C TRP A 32 -12.19 -12.75 16.84
N ALA A 33 -11.99 -12.24 18.06
CA ALA A 33 -11.89 -10.81 18.35
C ALA A 33 -10.41 -10.38 18.45
N HIS A 34 -9.79 -10.14 17.30
CA HIS A 34 -8.41 -9.68 17.22
C HIS A 34 -8.31 -8.15 17.32
N TYR A 35 -7.45 -7.68 18.23
CA TYR A 35 -7.15 -6.26 18.40
C TYR A 35 -5.64 -6.03 18.46
N VAL A 36 -5.14 -5.13 17.62
CA VAL A 36 -3.73 -4.70 17.54
C VAL A 36 -3.65 -3.18 17.40
N GLY A 37 -3.17 -2.68 16.26
CA GLY A 37 -3.29 -1.27 15.87
C GLY A 37 -4.67 -0.97 15.28
N GLN A 38 -4.88 0.31 15.00
CA GLN A 38 -6.11 0.82 14.39
C GLN A 38 -6.05 0.63 12.87
N GLU A 39 -6.39 -0.57 12.39
CA GLU A 39 -6.29 -0.92 10.97
C GLU A 39 -7.56 -0.64 10.17
N LYS A 40 -8.73 -0.63 10.82
CA LYS A 40 -10.01 -0.49 10.13
C LYS A 40 -10.34 0.94 9.79
N LEU A 41 -9.80 1.39 8.66
CA LEU A 41 -10.29 2.55 7.93
C LEU A 41 -11.64 2.17 7.29
N ARG A 42 -12.74 2.54 7.94
CA ARG A 42 -14.09 2.11 7.53
C ARG A 42 -14.44 2.54 6.10
N PRO A 43 -14.31 3.83 5.69
CA PRO A 43 -14.65 4.27 4.34
C PRO A 43 -13.57 3.91 3.29
N GLN A 44 -13.19 2.64 3.21
CA GLN A 44 -12.03 2.13 2.47
C GLN A 44 -12.08 2.50 0.97
N ALA A 45 -13.24 2.30 0.33
CA ALA A 45 -13.41 2.57 -1.09
C ALA A 45 -13.39 4.07 -1.43
N GLY A 46 -13.70 4.95 -0.47
CA GLY A 46 -13.59 6.39 -0.66
C GLY A 46 -12.18 6.91 -0.43
N TRP A 47 -11.45 6.30 0.51
CA TRP A 47 -10.07 6.68 0.85
C TRP A 47 -9.02 6.18 -0.14
N ALA A 48 -9.10 4.92 -0.57
CA ALA A 48 -8.09 4.32 -1.44
C ALA A 48 -7.80 5.10 -2.73
N PRO A 49 -8.80 5.61 -3.49
CA PRO A 49 -8.52 6.39 -4.68
C PRO A 49 -7.81 7.70 -4.40
N LEU A 50 -8.14 8.38 -3.30
CA LEU A 50 -7.47 9.61 -2.87
C LEU A 50 -6.03 9.33 -2.44
N ALA A 51 -5.82 8.34 -1.57
CA ALA A 51 -4.50 8.09 -0.97
C ALA A 51 -3.46 7.60 -1.98
N PHE A 52 -3.90 6.86 -3.01
CA PHE A 52 -3.01 6.25 -4.00
C PHE A 52 -3.16 6.86 -5.40
N ALA A 53 -3.84 8.00 -5.51
CA ALA A 53 -4.13 8.69 -6.77
C ALA A 53 -4.79 7.80 -7.84
N LEU A 54 -5.65 6.85 -7.44
CA LEU A 54 -6.33 5.92 -8.36
C LEU A 54 -7.40 6.59 -9.20
N ASP A 55 -7.76 7.82 -8.85
CA ASP A 55 -8.58 8.73 -9.64
C ASP A 55 -7.82 9.28 -10.87
N TRP A 56 -6.49 9.32 -10.84
CA TRP A 56 -5.64 9.76 -11.95
C TRP A 56 -4.86 8.64 -12.63
N ASN A 57 -4.29 7.71 -11.86
CA ASN A 57 -3.37 6.69 -12.34
C ASN A 57 -3.61 5.35 -11.64
N ARG A 58 -3.62 4.25 -12.41
CA ARG A 58 -3.72 2.88 -11.88
C ARG A 58 -2.71 1.98 -12.61
N PRO A 59 -1.99 1.07 -11.92
CA PRO A 59 -1.94 0.86 -10.47
C PRO A 59 -0.89 1.74 -9.75
N PRO A 60 -0.94 1.84 -8.41
CA PRO A 60 0.11 2.45 -7.59
C PRO A 60 1.26 1.44 -7.34
N ARG A 61 2.31 1.87 -6.61
CA ARG A 61 3.41 0.99 -6.16
C ARG A 61 3.29 0.72 -4.66
N LEU A 62 2.52 -0.30 -4.30
CA LEU A 62 2.44 -0.78 -2.92
C LEU A 62 3.63 -1.70 -2.63
N MET A 63 4.11 -1.70 -1.39
CA MET A 63 5.23 -2.53 -0.93
C MET A 63 4.99 -3.03 0.49
N ASN A 64 5.35 -4.29 0.77
CA ASN A 64 5.28 -4.84 2.12
C ASN A 64 6.53 -4.46 2.93
N GLY A 65 6.34 -3.73 4.03
CA GLY A 65 7.44 -3.11 4.78
C GLY A 65 8.48 -4.08 5.34
N THR A 66 8.08 -5.28 5.77
CA THR A 66 9.00 -6.29 6.34
C THR A 66 10.08 -6.68 5.34
N SER A 67 9.71 -7.11 4.13
CA SER A 67 10.68 -7.50 3.10
C SER A 67 11.51 -6.31 2.64
N PHE A 68 10.88 -5.13 2.50
CA PHE A 68 11.59 -3.90 2.12
C PHE A 68 12.73 -3.58 3.10
N PHE A 69 12.45 -3.54 4.41
CA PHE A 69 13.48 -3.21 5.40
C PHE A 69 14.43 -4.38 5.66
N TYR A 70 13.97 -5.63 5.65
CA TYR A 70 14.86 -6.79 5.75
C TYR A 70 15.95 -6.75 4.68
N ASN A 71 15.57 -6.35 3.46
CA ASN A 71 16.47 -6.18 2.32
C ASN A 71 17.35 -4.92 2.46
N HIS A 72 16.74 -3.74 2.58
CA HIS A 72 17.46 -2.47 2.43
C HIS A 72 18.19 -2.00 3.68
N THR A 73 17.85 -2.52 4.86
CA THR A 73 18.70 -2.38 6.06
C THR A 73 19.69 -3.54 6.19
N SER A 74 19.79 -4.38 5.16
CA SER A 74 20.73 -5.49 5.04
C SER A 74 20.74 -6.46 6.23
N GLN A 75 19.59 -6.60 6.92
CA GLN A 75 19.43 -7.54 8.05
C GLN A 75 19.62 -8.99 7.61
N TRP A 76 19.29 -9.30 6.36
CA TRP A 76 19.51 -10.62 5.77
C TRP A 76 20.98 -11.09 5.78
N ARG A 77 21.93 -10.16 5.87
CA ARG A 77 23.37 -10.47 5.96
C ARG A 77 23.76 -11.05 7.32
N TYR A 78 22.86 -11.03 8.29
CA TYR A 78 23.08 -11.47 9.67
C TYR A 78 22.11 -12.58 10.07
N GLU A 79 21.39 -13.14 9.11
CA GLU A 79 20.35 -14.14 9.37
C GLU A 79 20.94 -15.39 10.03
N LYS A 80 20.30 -15.85 11.11
CA LYS A 80 20.71 -17.04 11.86
C LYS A 80 19.71 -18.18 11.73
N LEU A 81 18.45 -17.88 11.39
CA LEU A 81 17.45 -18.92 11.19
C LEU A 81 17.63 -19.59 9.83
N LYS A 82 17.98 -20.89 9.84
CA LYS A 82 18.14 -21.65 8.60
C LYS A 82 16.79 -22.24 8.17
N VAL A 83 16.54 -22.25 6.86
CA VAL A 83 15.30 -22.83 6.30
C VAL A 83 15.13 -24.29 6.71
N SER A 84 16.23 -25.05 6.80
CA SER A 84 16.24 -26.44 7.22
C SER A 84 15.65 -26.68 8.62
N GLU A 85 15.64 -25.67 9.50
CA GLU A 85 15.12 -25.74 10.87
C GLU A 85 13.58 -25.62 10.92
N ILE A 86 12.98 -24.99 9.91
CA ILE A 86 11.53 -24.71 9.85
C ILE A 86 10.79 -25.57 8.81
N LEU A 87 11.50 -26.40 8.06
CA LEU A 87 10.89 -27.33 7.10
C LEU A 87 10.25 -28.53 7.78
N SER A 88 9.10 -28.95 7.27
CA SER A 88 8.50 -30.24 7.64
C SER A 88 9.49 -31.39 7.41
N PRO A 89 9.61 -32.35 8.35
CA PRO A 89 10.48 -33.52 8.19
C PRO A 89 10.07 -34.40 7.00
N LEU A 90 8.84 -34.26 6.50
CA LEU A 90 8.31 -34.99 5.36
C LEU A 90 8.52 -34.29 4.00
N SER A 91 9.16 -33.12 3.98
CA SER A 91 9.39 -32.36 2.75
C SER A 91 10.31 -33.12 1.79
N LYS A 92 9.81 -33.44 0.59
CA LYS A 92 10.59 -34.06 -0.49
C LYS A 92 11.72 -33.15 -0.99
N ASN A 93 11.56 -31.84 -0.83
CA ASN A 93 12.51 -30.82 -1.28
C ASN A 93 13.52 -30.39 -0.20
N LYS A 94 13.58 -31.10 0.93
CA LYS A 94 14.42 -30.71 2.09
C LYS A 94 15.88 -30.44 1.72
N LYS A 95 16.49 -31.28 0.87
CA LYS A 95 17.89 -31.13 0.44
C LYS A 95 18.12 -29.86 -0.39
N ILE A 96 17.18 -29.51 -1.25
CA ILE A 96 17.28 -28.30 -2.10
C ILE A 96 16.98 -27.07 -1.25
N PHE A 97 15.90 -27.10 -0.48
CA PHE A 97 15.50 -25.95 0.33
C PHE A 97 16.47 -25.64 1.48
N SER A 98 17.26 -26.62 1.95
CA SER A 98 18.32 -26.35 2.92
C SER A 98 19.48 -25.52 2.38
N THR A 99 19.62 -25.35 1.06
CA THR A 99 20.66 -24.48 0.48
C THR A 99 20.19 -23.04 0.29
N TYR A 100 18.90 -22.77 0.43
CA TYR A 100 18.34 -21.43 0.29
C TYR A 100 18.30 -20.70 1.64
N SER A 101 18.50 -19.39 1.57
CA SER A 101 18.27 -18.43 2.66
C SER A 101 16.81 -17.95 2.66
N LEU A 102 16.38 -17.28 3.73
CA LEU A 102 15.06 -16.63 3.76
C LEU A 102 14.93 -15.52 2.70
N LEU A 103 16.02 -14.83 2.38
CA LEU A 103 16.03 -13.82 1.30
C LEU A 103 15.74 -14.46 -0.06
N ASP A 104 16.26 -15.66 -0.30
CA ASP A 104 16.05 -16.37 -1.57
C ASP A 104 14.57 -16.65 -1.84
N PHE A 105 13.82 -17.02 -0.80
CA PHE A 105 12.37 -17.21 -0.88
C PHE A 105 11.63 -15.91 -1.18
N ASN A 106 12.08 -14.79 -0.63
CA ASN A 106 11.50 -13.49 -0.94
C ASN A 106 11.73 -13.12 -2.42
N ILE A 107 12.96 -13.27 -2.92
CA ILE A 107 13.30 -12.97 -4.32
C ILE A 107 12.53 -13.89 -5.28
N MET A 108 12.34 -15.17 -4.91
CA MET A 108 11.48 -16.11 -5.64
C MET A 108 10.03 -15.62 -5.68
N ALA A 109 9.46 -15.26 -4.52
CA ALA A 109 8.09 -14.76 -4.41
C ALA A 109 7.88 -13.46 -5.23
N GLU A 110 8.83 -12.54 -5.19
CA GLU A 110 8.82 -11.31 -5.99
C GLU A 110 8.76 -11.60 -7.50
N ARG A 111 9.69 -12.41 -8.02
CA ARG A 111 9.75 -12.69 -9.46
C ARG A 111 8.59 -13.54 -9.97
N MET A 112 7.97 -14.35 -9.10
CA MET A 112 6.76 -15.12 -9.43
C MET A 112 5.47 -14.29 -9.32
N GLY A 113 5.58 -13.02 -8.88
CA GLY A 113 4.45 -12.12 -8.73
C GLY A 113 3.66 -12.30 -7.45
N TRP A 114 4.15 -13.05 -6.47
CA TRP A 114 3.45 -13.26 -5.19
C TRP A 114 3.59 -12.08 -4.23
N LEU A 115 4.76 -11.44 -4.25
CA LEU A 115 5.05 -10.25 -3.44
C LEU A 115 5.43 -9.06 -4.34
N PRO A 116 5.17 -7.82 -3.90
CA PRO A 116 5.65 -6.63 -4.59
C PRO A 116 7.17 -6.45 -4.43
N SER A 117 7.75 -5.63 -5.31
CA SER A 117 9.18 -5.28 -5.30
C SER A 117 9.38 -3.77 -5.33
N ALA A 118 10.29 -3.25 -4.50
CA ALA A 118 10.67 -1.83 -4.50
C ALA A 118 12.13 -1.63 -4.05
N PRO A 119 13.01 -1.07 -4.91
CA PRO A 119 12.86 -0.93 -6.36
C PRO A 119 12.51 -2.27 -7.05
N ALA A 120 11.85 -2.22 -8.20
CA ALA A 120 11.35 -3.44 -8.86
C ALA A 120 12.43 -4.11 -9.76
N LEU A 121 13.10 -3.30 -10.57
CA LEU A 121 14.08 -3.74 -11.56
C LEU A 121 15.40 -3.00 -11.37
N ASP A 122 16.49 -3.57 -11.87
CA ASP A 122 17.83 -2.99 -11.81
C ASP A 122 18.10 -1.87 -12.82
N VAL A 123 17.05 -1.39 -13.46
CA VAL A 123 17.06 -0.27 -14.42
C VAL A 123 15.93 0.70 -14.12
N ASN A 124 16.10 1.95 -14.53
CA ASN A 124 15.04 2.96 -14.42
C ASN A 124 13.82 2.56 -15.29
N SER A 125 12.70 2.28 -14.63
CA SER A 125 11.47 1.81 -15.26
C SER A 125 10.85 2.79 -16.27
N LEU A 126 11.18 4.09 -16.18
CA LEU A 126 10.74 5.10 -17.15
C LEU A 126 11.37 4.91 -18.54
N THR A 127 12.54 4.26 -18.60
CA THR A 127 13.29 4.09 -19.86
C THR A 127 12.81 2.89 -20.68
N ILE A 128 12.20 1.89 -20.03
CA ILE A 128 11.84 0.59 -20.63
C ILE A 128 10.94 0.76 -21.84
N THR A 129 9.87 1.56 -21.71
CA THR A 129 8.91 1.78 -22.79
C THR A 129 9.58 2.39 -24.03
N SER A 130 10.41 3.41 -23.83
CA SER A 130 11.12 4.07 -24.94
C SER A 130 12.15 3.16 -25.61
N THR A 131 12.80 2.27 -24.84
CA THR A 131 13.77 1.31 -25.39
C THR A 131 13.06 0.19 -26.14
N ALA A 132 11.89 -0.26 -25.67
CA ALA A 132 11.05 -1.22 -26.39
C ALA A 132 10.56 -0.65 -27.74
N GLU A 133 10.10 0.60 -27.74
CA GLU A 133 9.67 1.31 -28.96
C GLU A 133 10.80 1.40 -30.00
N LYS A 134 12.04 1.73 -29.57
CA LYS A 134 13.23 1.77 -30.45
C LYS A 134 13.59 0.40 -31.05
N GLN A 135 13.15 -0.69 -30.43
CA GLN A 135 13.37 -2.06 -30.88
C GLN A 135 12.14 -2.65 -31.57
N SER A 136 11.10 -1.85 -31.83
CA SER A 136 9.83 -2.29 -32.42
C SER A 136 9.16 -3.43 -31.64
N GLN A 137 9.28 -3.41 -30.31
CA GLN A 137 8.68 -4.38 -29.38
C GLN A 137 7.67 -3.71 -28.47
N THR A 138 6.72 -4.48 -27.93
CA THR A 138 5.90 -4.01 -26.81
C THR A 138 6.76 -3.93 -25.53
N PRO A 139 6.44 -3.04 -24.56
CA PRO A 139 7.17 -3.00 -23.28
C PRO A 139 7.19 -4.34 -22.54
N THR A 140 6.10 -5.10 -22.64
CA THR A 140 5.97 -6.45 -22.08
C THR A 140 6.95 -7.43 -22.74
N ASP A 141 6.96 -7.51 -24.07
CA ASP A 141 7.85 -8.44 -24.80
C ASP A 141 9.31 -8.09 -24.60
N TYR A 142 9.63 -6.80 -24.59
CA TYR A 142 10.97 -6.30 -24.31
C TYR A 142 11.44 -6.69 -22.90
N LEU A 143 10.60 -6.48 -21.88
CA LEU A 143 10.97 -6.84 -20.51
C LEU A 143 11.13 -8.36 -20.37
N ILE A 144 10.20 -9.17 -20.88
CA ILE A 144 10.27 -10.63 -20.84
C ILE A 144 11.56 -11.14 -21.51
N SER A 145 11.88 -10.65 -22.72
CA SER A 145 13.10 -11.04 -23.42
C SER A 145 14.38 -10.56 -22.70
N SER A 146 14.34 -9.38 -22.08
CA SER A 146 15.45 -8.84 -21.29
C SER A 146 15.67 -9.61 -19.98
N LEU A 147 14.61 -10.06 -19.30
CA LEU A 147 14.68 -10.93 -18.13
C LEU A 147 15.22 -12.31 -18.51
N LYS A 148 14.74 -12.90 -19.61
CA LYS A 148 15.21 -14.21 -20.10
C LYS A 148 16.71 -14.18 -20.45
N SER A 149 17.16 -13.10 -21.10
CA SER A 149 18.57 -12.90 -21.45
C SER A 149 19.44 -12.39 -20.29
N GLN A 150 18.86 -12.17 -19.10
CA GLN A 150 19.54 -11.61 -17.93
C GLN A 150 20.13 -10.20 -18.14
N LYS A 151 19.65 -9.48 -19.16
CA LYS A 151 20.01 -8.09 -19.45
C LYS A 151 19.40 -7.12 -18.43
N ILE A 152 18.17 -7.41 -18.01
CA ILE A 152 17.47 -6.75 -16.91
C ILE A 152 17.25 -7.82 -15.85
N LYS A 153 17.34 -7.44 -14.58
CA LYS A 153 17.07 -8.32 -13.43
C LYS A 153 16.12 -7.64 -12.46
N PHE A 154 15.51 -8.44 -11.58
CA PHE A 154 14.84 -7.89 -10.42
C PHE A 154 15.89 -7.23 -9.51
N ALA A 155 15.60 -6.02 -9.02
CA ALA A 155 16.54 -5.29 -8.16
C ALA A 155 16.91 -6.06 -6.89
N ALA A 156 15.97 -6.87 -6.38
CA ALA A 156 16.17 -7.72 -5.21
C ALA A 156 17.25 -8.80 -5.40
N GLU A 157 17.64 -9.13 -6.64
CA GLU A 157 18.75 -10.05 -6.89
C GLU A 157 20.13 -9.44 -6.62
N ASN A 158 20.22 -8.11 -6.47
CA ASN A 158 21.46 -7.42 -6.13
C ASN A 158 21.13 -6.17 -5.30
N PRO A 159 20.65 -6.34 -4.05
CA PRO A 159 20.05 -5.25 -3.27
C PRO A 159 21.07 -4.27 -2.67
N ASP A 160 22.35 -4.62 -2.69
CA ASP A 160 23.45 -3.75 -2.28
C ASP A 160 24.06 -2.99 -3.48
N ASP A 161 23.49 -3.11 -4.69
CA ASP A 161 23.88 -2.29 -5.83
C ASP A 161 23.35 -0.87 -5.71
N HIS A 162 24.17 0.12 -6.05
CA HIS A 162 23.82 1.55 -6.05
C HIS A 162 22.56 1.92 -6.85
N ASN A 163 22.15 1.09 -7.81
CA ASN A 163 20.94 1.28 -8.60
C ASN A 163 19.68 0.66 -7.95
N ASN A 164 19.83 -0.16 -6.91
CA ASN A 164 18.81 -1.09 -6.43
C ASN A 164 18.28 -0.82 -5.02
N TYR A 165 18.73 0.24 -4.36
CA TYR A 165 18.23 0.63 -3.04
C TYR A 165 17.50 1.99 -3.06
N PRO A 166 16.59 2.23 -2.09
CA PRO A 166 15.91 3.52 -1.97
C PRO A 166 16.91 4.63 -1.64
N ARG A 167 16.72 5.81 -2.27
CA ARG A 167 17.55 6.99 -2.04
C ARG A 167 16.86 8.09 -1.23
N ASN A 168 15.55 8.22 -1.39
CA ASN A 168 14.77 9.24 -0.71
C ASN A 168 13.70 8.55 0.14
N LEU A 169 13.64 8.87 1.44
CA LEU A 169 12.65 8.33 2.35
C LEU A 169 11.93 9.48 3.07
N PHE A 170 10.60 9.51 2.94
CA PHE A 170 9.74 10.39 3.72
C PHE A 170 9.13 9.59 4.88
N VAL A 171 9.26 10.11 6.10
CA VAL A 171 8.69 9.50 7.31
C VAL A 171 7.79 10.51 8.00
N TRP A 172 6.47 10.31 7.91
CA TRP A 172 5.46 11.14 8.56
C TRP A 172 4.48 10.25 9.32
N ARG A 173 3.88 10.79 10.40
CA ARG A 173 2.96 10.04 11.30
C ARG A 173 3.57 8.73 11.82
N SER A 174 4.90 8.66 11.90
CA SER A 174 5.65 7.47 12.28
C SER A 174 6.96 7.85 12.97
N ASN A 175 7.30 7.15 14.04
CA ASN A 175 8.64 7.19 14.65
C ASN A 175 9.41 5.92 14.25
N LEU A 176 9.66 5.74 12.95
CA LEU A 176 10.30 4.53 12.40
C LEU A 176 11.57 4.12 13.17
N LEU A 177 12.50 5.05 13.36
CA LEU A 177 13.81 4.77 13.96
C LEU A 177 13.73 4.65 15.49
N GLY A 178 12.69 5.18 16.13
CA GLY A 178 12.54 5.11 17.60
C GLY A 178 11.43 4.18 18.10
N ALA A 179 10.70 3.48 17.22
CA ALA A 179 9.59 2.63 17.62
C ALA A 179 9.43 1.37 16.76
N SER A 180 9.12 1.52 15.47
CA SER A 180 8.72 0.37 14.64
C SER A 180 9.86 -0.34 13.93
N GLY A 181 11.04 0.26 13.82
CA GLY A 181 12.22 -0.29 13.14
C GLY A 181 12.87 -1.42 13.95
N LYS A 182 12.51 -2.67 13.65
CA LYS A 182 13.19 -3.85 14.21
C LYS A 182 14.58 -3.93 13.60
N GLY A 183 15.59 -4.18 14.44
CA GLY A 183 16.99 -4.12 14.02
C GLY A 183 17.49 -2.68 13.88
N HIS A 184 17.22 -1.82 14.86
CA HIS A 184 17.57 -0.39 14.87
C HIS A 184 19.01 -0.11 14.39
N GLU A 185 20.00 -0.81 14.94
CA GLU A 185 21.41 -0.62 14.58
C GLU A 185 21.69 -0.90 13.09
N TYR A 186 20.94 -1.80 12.47
CA TYR A 186 21.05 -2.08 11.04
C TYR A 186 20.48 -0.95 10.17
N PHE A 187 19.47 -0.21 10.65
CA PHE A 187 19.04 1.02 10.00
C PHE A 187 20.16 2.06 10.04
N LEU A 188 20.77 2.27 11.22
CA LEU A 188 21.84 3.25 11.36
C LEU A 188 23.04 2.91 10.48
N LYS A 189 23.47 1.64 10.50
CA LYS A 189 24.58 1.14 9.69
C LYS A 189 24.26 1.22 8.21
N HIS A 190 23.27 0.47 7.73
CA HIS A 190 23.13 0.21 6.29
C HIS A 190 22.31 1.26 5.56
N LEU A 191 21.32 1.83 6.24
CA LEU A 191 20.40 2.77 5.61
C LEU A 191 20.91 4.22 5.75
N LEU A 192 21.39 4.61 6.93
CA LEU A 192 21.87 5.98 7.19
C LEU A 192 23.39 6.15 7.00
N GLY A 193 24.18 5.09 7.18
CA GLY A 193 25.64 5.17 7.02
C GLY A 193 26.35 5.88 8.16
N ILE A 194 25.79 5.81 9.37
CA ILE A 194 26.37 6.42 10.58
C ILE A 194 26.85 5.33 11.56
N ASP A 195 27.49 5.76 12.64
CA ASP A 195 27.91 4.87 13.72
C ASP A 195 26.73 4.00 14.22
N SER A 196 27.02 2.74 14.50
CA SER A 196 26.04 1.75 14.92
C SER A 196 26.62 0.79 15.95
N GLY A 197 25.75 0.19 16.76
CA GLY A 197 26.07 -0.84 17.75
C GLY A 197 25.94 -2.28 17.22
N VAL A 198 26.06 -2.53 15.91
CA VAL A 198 26.02 -3.90 15.37
C VAL A 198 27.23 -4.69 15.86
N MET A 199 27.00 -5.72 16.70
CA MET A 199 28.06 -6.56 17.28
C MET A 199 28.25 -7.90 16.56
N SER A 200 27.30 -8.31 15.73
CA SER A 200 27.36 -9.57 14.99
C SER A 200 28.22 -9.44 13.74
N ASN A 201 29.04 -10.46 13.51
CA ASN A 201 29.64 -10.72 12.21
C ASN A 201 28.55 -11.01 11.15
N ASP A 202 28.82 -10.66 9.90
CA ASP A 202 27.95 -11.06 8.80
C ASP A 202 28.19 -12.52 8.36
N LEU A 203 27.34 -13.04 7.47
CA LEU A 203 27.45 -14.43 6.99
C LEU A 203 28.82 -14.77 6.38
N GLU A 204 29.48 -13.82 5.71
CA GLU A 204 30.81 -14.07 5.13
C GLU A 204 31.88 -14.18 6.20
N GLU A 205 31.84 -13.29 7.19
CA GLU A 205 32.77 -13.29 8.33
C GLU A 205 32.62 -14.55 9.20
N ASP A 206 31.39 -15.05 9.37
CA ASP A 206 31.10 -16.29 10.10
C ASP A 206 31.31 -17.56 9.26
N ASN A 207 31.76 -17.46 8.00
CA ASN A 207 31.87 -18.58 7.04
C ASN A 207 30.56 -19.37 6.86
N GLU A 208 29.42 -18.69 6.96
CA GLU A 208 28.09 -19.27 6.72
C GLU A 208 27.71 -19.21 5.22
N PRO A 209 26.84 -20.11 4.74
CA PRO A 209 26.36 -20.08 3.36
C PRO A 209 25.65 -18.77 3.02
N LYS A 210 26.00 -18.21 1.85
CA LYS A 210 25.40 -16.99 1.30
C LYS A 210 24.12 -17.32 0.52
N PRO A 211 23.20 -16.35 0.34
CA PRO A 211 22.04 -16.53 -0.52
C PRO A 211 22.41 -16.95 -1.95
N VAL A 212 21.55 -17.74 -2.58
CA VAL A 212 21.77 -18.28 -3.93
C VAL A 212 21.25 -17.33 -5.02
N ASN A 213 20.12 -16.67 -4.76
CA ASN A 213 19.42 -15.76 -5.67
C ASN A 213 19.81 -14.29 -5.48
N ALA A 214 20.64 -13.97 -4.48
CA ALA A 214 21.15 -12.61 -4.25
C ALA A 214 22.67 -12.54 -4.43
N LYS A 215 23.14 -11.52 -5.14
CA LYS A 215 24.57 -11.24 -5.27
C LYS A 215 25.14 -10.76 -3.94
N TRP A 216 26.15 -11.46 -3.44
CA TRP A 216 26.91 -11.00 -2.28
C TRP A 216 27.94 -9.95 -2.69
N ILE A 217 27.76 -8.72 -2.22
CA ILE A 217 28.75 -7.65 -2.34
C ILE A 217 29.37 -7.43 -0.96
N LYS A 218 30.71 -7.49 -0.89
CA LYS A 218 31.43 -7.10 0.33
C LYS A 218 31.24 -5.59 0.53
N GLN A 219 30.56 -5.22 1.60
CA GLN A 219 30.31 -3.81 1.89
C GLN A 219 31.61 -3.09 2.22
N LYS A 220 31.89 -2.03 1.49
CA LYS A 220 33.01 -1.10 1.75
C LYS A 220 32.54 0.23 2.31
N GLU A 221 31.33 0.64 1.95
CA GLU A 221 30.69 1.88 2.35
C GLU A 221 29.25 1.59 2.81
N ALA A 222 28.78 2.43 3.72
CA ALA A 222 27.50 2.34 4.41
C ALA A 222 26.65 3.59 4.07
N GLY A 223 25.32 3.51 4.20
CA GLY A 223 24.41 4.64 3.92
C GLY A 223 23.79 4.59 2.53
N LYS A 224 22.61 3.98 2.45
CA LYS A 224 21.85 3.85 1.20
C LYS A 224 20.96 5.06 0.91
N LEU A 225 20.49 5.78 1.93
CA LEU A 225 19.68 6.99 1.74
C LEU A 225 20.56 8.19 1.41
N ASP A 226 20.14 8.93 0.39
CA ASP A 226 20.66 10.26 0.07
C ASP A 226 19.90 11.36 0.83
N LEU A 227 18.63 11.09 1.20
CA LEU A 227 17.78 12.04 1.91
C LEU A 227 16.72 11.34 2.77
N LEU A 228 16.71 11.65 4.07
CA LEU A 228 15.67 11.31 5.03
C LEU A 228 14.93 12.58 5.46
N VAL A 229 13.65 12.66 5.09
CA VAL A 229 12.75 13.75 5.49
C VAL A 229 11.77 13.24 6.55
N ASN A 230 11.75 13.86 7.72
CA ASN A 230 10.76 13.59 8.77
C ASN A 230 9.74 14.73 8.88
N ILE A 231 8.48 14.36 9.06
CA ILE A 231 7.38 15.30 9.28
C ILE A 231 6.76 14.96 10.64
N ASP A 232 6.96 15.82 11.63
CA ASP A 232 6.57 15.58 13.02
C ASP A 232 6.29 16.90 13.75
N PHE A 233 5.42 16.87 14.76
CA PHE A 233 5.09 18.03 15.60
C PHE A 233 5.96 18.08 16.87
N ARG A 234 6.76 17.04 17.09
CA ARG A 234 7.81 16.97 18.11
C ARG A 234 9.08 16.41 17.50
N ILE A 235 10.25 16.75 18.06
CA ILE A 235 11.50 16.12 17.65
C ILE A 235 11.53 14.69 18.21
N SER A 236 11.10 13.72 17.39
CA SER A 236 11.16 12.29 17.68
C SER A 236 12.56 11.72 17.39
N THR A 237 12.82 10.46 17.76
CA THR A 237 14.08 9.78 17.44
C THR A 237 14.32 9.78 15.93
N THR A 238 13.29 9.50 15.12
CA THR A 238 13.42 9.64 13.66
C THR A 238 13.84 11.05 13.27
N GLY A 239 13.18 12.08 13.82
CA GLY A 239 13.52 13.47 13.53
C GLY A 239 14.97 13.83 13.89
N LEU A 240 15.50 13.28 14.99
CA LEU A 240 16.90 13.48 15.40
C LEU A 240 17.91 12.92 14.40
N TYR A 241 17.57 11.83 13.70
CA TYR A 241 18.40 11.19 12.68
C TYR A 241 18.10 11.66 11.26
N SER A 242 17.16 12.59 11.06
CA SER A 242 16.73 13.03 9.73
C SER A 242 17.55 14.21 9.23
N ASP A 243 17.75 14.28 7.91
CA ASP A 243 18.42 15.42 7.26
C ASP A 243 17.54 16.67 7.28
N ILE A 244 16.22 16.47 7.12
CA ILE A 244 15.22 17.54 7.12
C ILE A 244 14.08 17.15 8.07
N VAL A 245 13.73 18.07 8.97
CA VAL A 245 12.52 17.98 9.80
C VAL A 245 11.55 19.08 9.38
N LEU A 246 10.36 18.70 8.92
CA LEU A 246 9.28 19.62 8.58
C LEU A 246 8.27 19.67 9.74
N PRO A 247 7.98 20.85 10.30
CA PRO A 247 7.06 20.98 11.43
C PRO A 247 5.61 20.76 10.96
N THR A 248 4.97 19.70 11.46
CA THR A 248 3.54 19.44 11.17
C THR A 248 2.62 19.96 12.25
N ALA A 249 1.38 20.27 11.88
CA ALA A 249 0.32 20.64 12.80
C ALA A 249 -0.05 19.45 13.72
N SER A 250 -0.31 19.74 14.99
CA SER A 250 -0.84 18.76 15.93
C SER A 250 -2.27 18.34 15.54
N TRP A 251 -2.84 17.37 16.28
CA TRP A 251 -4.20 16.91 16.00
C TRP A 251 -5.29 17.96 16.27
N TYR A 252 -5.00 18.98 17.09
CA TYR A 252 -5.95 20.06 17.42
C TYR A 252 -5.80 21.29 16.53
N GLU A 253 -5.02 21.19 15.46
CA GLU A 253 -4.69 22.29 14.55
C GLU A 253 -4.95 21.89 13.10
N LYS A 254 -5.67 20.78 12.88
CA LYS A 254 -5.97 20.27 11.54
C LYS A 254 -7.30 19.54 11.46
N ASP A 255 -7.86 19.58 10.27
CA ASP A 255 -9.05 18.83 9.90
C ASP A 255 -8.65 17.47 9.31
N ASP A 256 -9.23 16.39 9.81
CA ASP A 256 -9.01 15.02 9.30
C ASP A 256 -10.18 14.10 9.74
N LEU A 257 -10.18 12.82 9.33
CA LEU A 257 -11.15 11.80 9.71
C LEU A 257 -10.49 10.69 10.55
N ASN A 258 -11.25 10.11 11.48
CA ASN A 258 -10.82 8.95 12.27
C ASN A 258 -11.93 7.90 12.39
N THR A 259 -11.55 6.63 12.24
CA THR A 259 -12.40 5.45 12.45
C THR A 259 -11.60 4.32 13.09
N SER A 260 -12.26 3.45 13.84
CA SER A 260 -11.59 2.33 14.51
C SER A 260 -12.40 1.03 14.39
N ASP A 261 -11.70 -0.10 14.57
CA ASP A 261 -12.26 -1.43 14.79
C ASP A 261 -13.24 -1.46 15.96
N MET A 262 -12.91 -0.69 17.01
CA MET A 262 -13.56 -0.77 18.32
C MET A 262 -15.01 -0.29 18.34
N HIS A 263 -15.39 0.60 17.42
CA HIS A 263 -16.72 1.20 17.38
C HIS A 263 -17.11 1.63 15.96
N PRO A 264 -18.41 1.76 15.65
CA PRO A 264 -18.88 2.04 14.31
C PRO A 264 -18.95 3.53 13.95
N PHE A 265 -18.44 4.40 14.81
CA PHE A 265 -18.46 5.84 14.57
C PHE A 265 -17.30 6.31 13.69
N ILE A 266 -17.62 7.20 12.76
CA ILE A 266 -16.66 8.11 12.11
C ILE A 266 -16.79 9.49 12.75
N HIS A 267 -15.65 10.09 13.09
CA HIS A 267 -15.57 11.41 13.70
C HIS A 267 -14.32 12.16 13.21
N PRO A 268 -14.30 13.49 13.29
CA PRO A 268 -13.22 14.27 12.74
C PRO A 268 -12.11 14.53 13.77
N LEU A 269 -10.96 14.99 13.26
CA LEU A 269 -10.11 15.97 13.93
C LEU A 269 -10.54 17.36 13.42
N THR A 270 -10.45 18.39 14.26
CA THR A 270 -10.76 19.78 13.87
C THR A 270 -9.71 20.73 14.40
N ALA A 271 -9.38 21.74 13.61
CA ALA A 271 -8.52 22.83 14.06
C ALA A 271 -9.26 23.69 15.11
N ALA A 272 -8.84 23.61 16.37
CA ALA A 272 -9.30 24.49 17.45
C ALA A 272 -8.70 25.90 17.33
N ILE A 273 -7.46 25.97 16.83
CA ILE A 273 -6.75 27.17 16.44
C ILE A 273 -6.00 26.90 15.12
N ASP A 274 -5.54 27.96 14.46
CA ASP A 274 -4.63 27.81 13.32
C ASP A 274 -3.31 27.15 13.77
N PRO A 275 -2.64 26.38 12.89
CA PRO A 275 -1.32 25.81 13.18
C PRO A 275 -0.34 26.86 13.71
N VAL A 276 0.22 26.62 14.91
CA VAL A 276 1.13 27.57 15.55
C VAL A 276 2.49 27.65 14.85
N TRP A 277 3.15 28.80 14.97
CA TRP A 277 4.44 29.10 14.33
C TRP A 277 4.40 28.87 12.82
N GLU A 278 5.34 28.08 12.29
CA GLU A 278 5.43 27.74 10.87
C GLU A 278 4.93 26.31 10.58
N THR A 279 4.22 25.70 11.55
CA THR A 279 3.66 24.36 11.36
C THR A 279 2.60 24.38 10.25
N ARG A 280 2.48 23.27 9.52
CA ARG A 280 1.45 23.08 8.49
C ARG A 280 0.84 21.70 8.63
N THR A 281 -0.40 21.52 8.22
CA THR A 281 -0.98 20.17 8.19
C THR A 281 -0.21 19.28 7.21
N ASP A 282 -0.20 17.96 7.43
CA ASP A 282 0.46 17.02 6.52
C ASP A 282 -0.03 17.20 5.06
N TRP A 283 -1.33 17.48 4.90
CA TRP A 283 -1.95 17.80 3.61
C TRP A 283 -1.32 19.03 2.95
N GLU A 284 -1.20 20.14 3.67
CA GLU A 284 -0.59 21.37 3.15
C GLU A 284 0.91 21.21 2.87
N ILE A 285 1.62 20.41 3.67
CA ILE A 285 3.03 20.09 3.43
C ILE A 285 3.18 19.33 2.10
N TYR A 286 2.43 18.24 1.89
CA TYR A 286 2.52 17.48 0.64
C TYR A 286 1.97 18.25 -0.57
N LYS A 287 0.93 19.07 -0.41
CA LYS A 287 0.46 19.99 -1.46
C LYS A 287 1.56 20.99 -1.84
N GLY A 288 2.27 21.54 -0.85
CA GLY A 288 3.41 22.42 -1.06
C GLY A 288 4.56 21.72 -1.79
N LEU A 289 4.91 20.49 -1.40
CA LEU A 289 5.91 19.67 -2.07
C LEU A 289 5.53 19.36 -3.52
N ALA A 290 4.27 19.00 -3.79
CA ALA A 290 3.77 18.76 -5.14
C ALA A 290 3.88 20.00 -6.02
N ARG A 291 3.49 21.17 -5.50
CA ARG A 291 3.64 22.47 -6.20
C ARG A 291 5.11 22.80 -6.47
N SER A 292 5.98 22.65 -5.48
CA SER A 292 7.43 22.91 -5.63
C SER A 292 8.05 21.97 -6.66
N PHE A 293 7.73 20.68 -6.60
CA PHE A 293 8.19 19.69 -7.56
C PHE A 293 7.71 20.04 -8.97
N ALA A 294 6.40 20.27 -9.16
CA ALA A 294 5.84 20.65 -10.46
C ALA A 294 6.55 21.90 -11.00
N ASN A 295 6.72 22.95 -10.19
CA ASN A 295 7.40 24.17 -10.57
C ASN A 295 8.86 23.94 -11.01
N LEU A 296 9.61 23.08 -10.31
CA LEU A 296 10.97 22.71 -10.72
C LEU A 296 10.96 21.98 -12.06
N VAL A 297 10.02 21.05 -12.24
CA VAL A 297 9.82 20.31 -13.50
C VAL A 297 9.57 21.28 -14.66
N ARG A 298 8.64 22.25 -14.52
CA ARG A 298 8.38 23.25 -15.58
C ARG A 298 9.56 24.19 -15.79
N LYS A 299 10.16 24.70 -14.70
CA LYS A 299 11.21 25.73 -14.76
C LYS A 299 12.48 25.21 -15.45
N TYR A 300 12.84 23.96 -15.20
CA TYR A 300 14.06 23.34 -15.73
C TYR A 300 13.80 22.38 -16.90
N ASN A 301 12.56 22.33 -17.42
CA ASN A 301 12.15 21.41 -18.48
C ASN A 301 12.53 19.94 -18.17
N LEU A 302 12.40 19.53 -16.90
CA LEU A 302 12.56 18.13 -16.53
C LEU A 302 11.32 17.39 -17.03
N PHE A 303 11.47 16.16 -17.54
CA PHE A 303 10.33 15.34 -18.01
C PHE A 303 9.44 16.06 -19.04
N GLU A 304 10.03 16.54 -20.15
CA GLU A 304 9.32 17.30 -21.20
C GLU A 304 8.13 16.55 -21.85
N LYS A 305 8.01 15.24 -21.61
CA LYS A 305 6.96 14.39 -22.15
C LYS A 305 6.21 13.67 -21.02
N ILE A 306 5.03 13.19 -21.35
CA ILE A 306 4.31 12.24 -20.50
C ILE A 306 5.19 10.98 -20.40
N GLU A 307 5.65 10.69 -19.18
CA GLU A 307 6.53 9.56 -18.95
C GLU A 307 5.72 8.26 -18.93
N LYS A 308 6.19 7.24 -19.65
CA LYS A 308 5.54 5.92 -19.73
C LYS A 308 6.25 4.94 -18.81
N ASP A 309 5.81 4.90 -17.56
CA ASP A 309 6.40 4.06 -16.52
C ASP A 309 5.89 2.62 -16.59
N LEU A 310 6.79 1.64 -16.73
CA LEU A 310 6.41 0.24 -16.63
C LEU A 310 6.38 -0.20 -15.16
N VAL A 311 5.17 -0.39 -14.63
CA VAL A 311 4.93 -0.77 -13.23
C VAL A 311 4.67 -2.28 -13.13
N LEU A 312 5.38 -2.91 -12.19
CA LEU A 312 5.18 -4.31 -11.82
C LEU A 312 4.26 -4.37 -10.59
N THR A 313 3.16 -5.12 -10.67
CA THR A 313 2.29 -5.39 -9.51
C THR A 313 2.16 -6.88 -9.28
N PRO A 314 2.11 -7.34 -8.02
CA PRO A 314 1.88 -8.74 -7.72
C PRO A 314 0.49 -9.18 -8.18
N LEU A 315 0.27 -10.49 -8.21
CA LEU A 315 -1.04 -11.13 -8.31
C LEU A 315 -1.86 -10.70 -7.09
N LEU A 316 -2.88 -9.87 -7.31
CA LEU A 316 -3.69 -9.34 -6.22
C LEU A 316 -4.80 -10.32 -5.85
N HIS A 317 -4.98 -10.54 -4.55
CA HIS A 317 -6.22 -11.10 -4.00
C HIS A 317 -7.43 -10.22 -4.36
N ASP A 318 -8.63 -10.81 -4.36
CA ASP A 318 -9.88 -10.15 -4.74
C ASP A 318 -9.85 -9.66 -6.20
N THR A 319 -9.05 -10.31 -7.05
CA THR A 319 -9.04 -10.14 -8.50
C THR A 319 -8.97 -11.50 -9.16
N PRO A 320 -9.36 -11.64 -10.44
CA PRO A 320 -9.23 -12.92 -11.15
C PRO A 320 -7.80 -13.49 -11.18
N LEU A 321 -6.79 -12.66 -10.90
CA LEU A 321 -5.38 -13.03 -10.89
C LEU A 321 -4.98 -13.86 -9.66
N GLU A 322 -5.81 -13.92 -8.61
CA GLU A 322 -5.55 -14.78 -7.44
C GLU A 322 -5.50 -16.27 -7.82
N LEU A 323 -6.08 -16.64 -8.96
CA LEU A 323 -6.03 -17.98 -9.56
C LEU A 323 -4.73 -18.25 -10.34
N GLY A 324 -3.61 -17.63 -9.95
CA GLY A 324 -2.34 -17.65 -10.68
C GLY A 324 -1.78 -19.07 -10.90
N GLN A 325 -1.40 -19.76 -9.84
CA GLN A 325 -0.86 -21.12 -9.88
C GLN A 325 -1.70 -22.04 -8.98
N SER A 326 -2.43 -22.98 -9.58
CA SER A 326 -3.52 -23.71 -8.90
C SER A 326 -3.14 -25.04 -8.26
N ILE A 327 -2.07 -25.71 -8.73
CA ILE A 327 -1.69 -27.05 -8.28
C ILE A 327 -0.32 -27.01 -7.58
N ASP A 328 0.68 -26.55 -8.31
CA ASP A 328 2.08 -26.56 -7.87
C ASP A 328 2.71 -25.17 -8.07
N VAL A 329 3.92 -25.02 -7.52
CA VAL A 329 4.76 -23.82 -7.67
C VAL A 329 5.75 -24.03 -8.81
N GLU A 330 5.69 -23.16 -9.82
CA GLU A 330 6.60 -23.13 -10.95
C GLU A 330 7.35 -21.79 -11.01
N ASP A 331 8.68 -21.85 -10.92
CA ASP A 331 9.56 -20.70 -11.03
C ASP A 331 10.10 -20.60 -12.45
N TRP A 332 9.64 -19.60 -13.20
CA TRP A 332 10.06 -19.39 -14.59
C TRP A 332 11.56 -19.25 -14.77
N LYS A 333 12.30 -18.80 -13.75
CA LYS A 333 13.76 -18.64 -13.83
C LYS A 333 14.49 -19.97 -13.63
N GLN A 334 13.96 -20.87 -12.82
CA GLN A 334 14.58 -22.16 -12.50
C GLN A 334 14.12 -23.29 -13.43
N ASN A 335 12.87 -23.24 -13.89
CA ASN A 335 12.24 -24.31 -14.65
C ASN A 335 12.25 -24.09 -16.18
N ASP A 336 12.82 -22.98 -16.67
CA ASP A 336 12.78 -22.54 -18.09
C ASP A 336 11.37 -22.64 -18.71
N ILE A 337 10.37 -22.25 -17.93
CA ILE A 337 8.97 -22.19 -18.40
C ILE A 337 8.64 -20.80 -18.94
N LYS A 338 7.54 -20.72 -19.69
CA LYS A 338 7.07 -19.46 -20.26
C LYS A 338 6.67 -18.48 -19.16
N MET A 339 7.24 -17.27 -19.20
CA MET A 339 6.80 -16.11 -18.42
C MET A 339 5.43 -15.61 -18.90
N ILE A 340 4.47 -15.52 -17.99
CA ILE A 340 3.09 -15.06 -18.25
C ILE A 340 2.74 -14.00 -17.18
N PRO A 341 2.76 -12.70 -17.53
CA PRO A 341 2.36 -11.62 -16.63
C PRO A 341 0.98 -11.84 -16.01
N GLY A 342 0.90 -11.70 -14.70
CA GLY A 342 -0.34 -11.93 -13.95
C GLY A 342 -0.73 -13.40 -13.80
N LYS A 343 0.21 -14.34 -14.00
CA LYS A 343 0.01 -15.76 -13.69
C LYS A 343 1.17 -16.38 -12.92
N ASN A 344 2.37 -16.35 -13.48
CA ASN A 344 3.60 -16.86 -12.86
C ASN A 344 4.71 -15.80 -12.77
N MET A 345 4.38 -14.54 -13.02
CA MET A 345 5.22 -13.37 -12.79
C MET A 345 4.32 -12.15 -12.52
N PRO A 346 4.85 -11.02 -12.03
CA PRO A 346 4.07 -9.79 -11.81
C PRO A 346 3.30 -9.34 -13.06
N CYS A 347 2.17 -8.68 -12.86
CA CYS A 347 1.51 -7.93 -13.93
C CYS A 347 2.41 -6.79 -14.39
N LEU A 348 2.40 -6.52 -15.69
CA LEU A 348 3.17 -5.45 -16.31
C LEU A 348 2.20 -4.41 -16.84
N THR A 349 2.16 -3.23 -16.22
CA THR A 349 1.24 -2.15 -16.61
C THR A 349 2.02 -0.88 -16.95
N VAL A 350 1.78 -0.32 -18.14
CA VAL A 350 2.31 1.00 -18.50
C VAL A 350 1.42 2.07 -17.87
N VAL A 351 2.01 2.91 -17.02
CA VAL A 351 1.34 4.04 -16.36
C VAL A 351 1.91 5.35 -16.91
N GLU A 352 1.02 6.19 -17.43
CA GLU A 352 1.37 7.53 -17.92
C GLU A 352 1.49 8.54 -16.78
N ARG A 353 2.68 9.14 -16.60
CA ARG A 353 2.96 10.09 -15.51
C ARG A 353 3.19 11.49 -16.07
N ARG A 354 2.39 12.45 -15.58
CA ARG A 354 2.46 13.87 -15.95
C ARG A 354 3.13 14.67 -14.83
N TYR A 355 4.44 14.51 -14.68
CA TYR A 355 5.20 15.15 -13.59
C TYR A 355 5.05 16.68 -13.56
N HIS A 356 4.88 17.31 -14.73
CA HIS A 356 4.64 18.75 -14.87
C HIS A 356 3.33 19.24 -14.22
N ASP A 357 2.33 18.34 -14.14
CA ASP A 357 0.97 18.65 -13.69
C ASP A 357 0.64 17.96 -12.35
N ILE A 358 1.63 17.42 -11.63
CA ILE A 358 1.39 16.61 -10.43
C ILE A 358 0.68 17.40 -9.32
N ASP A 359 0.91 18.71 -9.24
CA ASP A 359 0.22 19.61 -8.33
C ASP A 359 -1.27 19.74 -8.69
N LEU A 360 -1.59 19.84 -9.98
CA LEU A 360 -2.96 19.86 -10.48
C LEU A 360 -3.67 18.54 -10.18
N GLN A 361 -2.97 17.42 -10.37
CA GLN A 361 -3.50 16.09 -10.05
C GLN A 361 -3.76 15.96 -8.54
N PHE A 362 -2.82 16.38 -7.69
CA PHE A 362 -2.96 16.33 -6.24
C PHE A 362 -4.17 17.13 -5.73
N MET A 363 -4.47 18.27 -6.37
CA MET A 363 -5.53 19.19 -5.93
C MET A 363 -6.89 18.97 -6.60
N SER A 364 -7.11 17.85 -7.31
CA SER A 364 -8.37 17.59 -8.00
C SER A 364 -8.70 16.11 -8.13
N LEU A 365 -9.99 15.78 -8.11
CA LEU A 365 -10.45 14.41 -8.29
C LEU A 365 -10.36 14.01 -9.76
N GLY A 366 -9.44 13.11 -10.06
CA GLY A 366 -9.10 12.66 -11.39
C GLY A 366 -10.23 11.95 -12.15
N PRO A 367 -10.11 11.90 -13.49
CA PRO A 367 -11.18 11.44 -14.37
C PRO A 367 -11.44 9.92 -14.32
N LEU A 368 -10.54 9.11 -13.76
CA LEU A 368 -10.70 7.66 -13.74
C LEU A 368 -11.86 7.21 -12.84
N MET A 369 -12.24 8.00 -11.83
CA MET A 369 -13.42 7.68 -11.02
C MET A 369 -14.72 7.73 -11.84
N LYS A 370 -14.78 8.59 -12.87
CA LYS A 370 -15.90 8.63 -13.81
C LYS A 370 -15.75 7.60 -14.93
N LYS A 371 -14.54 7.42 -15.45
CA LYS A 371 -14.27 6.54 -16.59
C LYS A 371 -14.34 5.05 -16.24
N LEU A 372 -13.79 4.68 -15.09
CA LEU A 372 -13.62 3.28 -14.68
C LEU A 372 -14.50 2.91 -13.48
N GLY A 373 -15.09 3.90 -12.81
CA GLY A 373 -15.78 3.71 -11.54
C GLY A 373 -14.84 3.47 -10.36
N ASN A 374 -15.44 2.98 -9.28
CA ASN A 374 -14.76 2.62 -8.04
C ASN A 374 -14.74 1.11 -7.83
N VAL A 375 -13.79 0.62 -7.04
CA VAL A 375 -13.58 -0.80 -6.78
C VAL A 375 -13.14 -1.03 -5.35
N CYS A 376 -13.64 -2.10 -4.74
CA CYS A 376 -13.17 -2.57 -3.44
C CYS A 376 -13.49 -4.07 -3.33
N LYS A 377 -12.54 -4.90 -2.86
CA LYS A 377 -12.79 -6.31 -2.52
C LYS A 377 -13.54 -7.10 -3.61
N GLY A 378 -13.01 -7.04 -4.85
CA GLY A 378 -13.51 -7.83 -5.98
C GLY A 378 -14.80 -7.33 -6.63
N ILE A 379 -15.44 -6.28 -6.08
CA ILE A 379 -16.65 -5.67 -6.65
C ILE A 379 -16.38 -4.24 -7.12
N SER A 380 -17.12 -3.82 -8.15
CA SER A 380 -17.01 -2.49 -8.74
C SER A 380 -18.37 -1.86 -9.00
N TRP A 381 -18.40 -0.53 -9.03
CA TRP A 381 -19.62 0.25 -9.29
C TRP A 381 -19.28 1.62 -9.90
N GLN A 382 -20.27 2.24 -10.53
CA GLN A 382 -20.17 3.60 -11.05
C GLN A 382 -20.36 4.64 -9.94
N THR A 383 -19.69 5.78 -10.09
CA THR A 383 -19.66 6.88 -9.10
C THR A 383 -19.94 8.26 -9.71
N ASP A 384 -20.57 8.32 -10.90
CA ASP A 384 -20.88 9.57 -11.60
C ASP A 384 -21.66 10.57 -10.74
N HIS A 385 -22.68 10.09 -10.01
CA HIS A 385 -23.51 10.93 -9.16
C HIS A 385 -22.68 11.55 -8.03
N GLU A 386 -21.82 10.79 -7.38
CA GLU A 386 -20.94 11.28 -6.32
C GLU A 386 -19.94 12.31 -6.84
N ILE A 387 -19.41 12.11 -8.04
CA ILE A 387 -18.47 13.05 -8.67
C ILE A 387 -19.16 14.38 -8.98
N GLU A 388 -20.38 14.35 -9.51
CA GLU A 388 -21.17 15.56 -9.74
C GLU A 388 -21.46 16.31 -8.43
N LEU A 389 -21.86 15.56 -7.39
CA LEU A 389 -22.13 16.10 -6.06
C LEU A 389 -20.87 16.70 -5.42
N LEU A 390 -19.72 16.05 -5.58
CA LEU A 390 -18.42 16.58 -5.16
C LEU A 390 -18.08 17.88 -5.89
N GLY A 391 -18.36 17.97 -7.19
CA GLY A 391 -18.18 19.21 -7.96
C GLY A 391 -19.05 20.36 -7.45
N LYS A 392 -20.26 20.08 -6.94
CA LYS A 392 -21.15 21.07 -6.33
C LYS A 392 -20.65 21.52 -4.94
N ILE A 393 -20.12 20.59 -4.14
CA ILE A 393 -19.69 20.83 -2.76
C ILE A 393 -18.30 21.46 -2.69
N ASN A 394 -17.31 20.81 -3.31
CA ASN A 394 -15.92 21.27 -3.27
C ASN A 394 -15.68 22.41 -4.27
N GLY A 395 -16.63 22.63 -5.18
CA GLY A 395 -16.43 23.42 -6.39
C GLY A 395 -15.59 22.65 -7.41
N VAL A 396 -15.44 23.26 -8.59
CA VAL A 396 -14.64 22.71 -9.69
C VAL A 396 -13.42 23.59 -9.98
N VAL A 397 -12.35 22.98 -10.48
CA VAL A 397 -11.18 23.69 -10.98
C VAL A 397 -11.59 24.58 -12.17
N LYS A 398 -11.30 25.89 -12.07
CA LYS A 398 -11.74 26.89 -13.07
C LYS A 398 -10.67 27.27 -14.09
N PHE A 399 -9.38 27.17 -13.72
CA PHE A 399 -8.29 27.52 -14.61
C PHE A 399 -8.07 26.44 -15.68
N ASP A 400 -7.48 26.84 -16.80
CA ASP A 400 -7.19 25.94 -17.92
C ASP A 400 -6.10 24.92 -17.56
N GLY A 401 -6.25 23.70 -18.07
CA GLY A 401 -5.33 22.59 -17.83
C GLY A 401 -6.04 21.25 -17.73
N ILE A 402 -5.28 20.20 -17.43
CA ILE A 402 -5.79 18.81 -17.38
C ILE A 402 -6.88 18.60 -16.33
N ALA A 403 -6.93 19.47 -15.31
CA ALA A 403 -7.87 19.38 -14.20
C ALA A 403 -9.13 20.24 -14.40
N LYS A 404 -9.25 21.02 -15.48
CA LYS A 404 -10.36 21.95 -15.69
C LYS A 404 -11.71 21.23 -15.61
N GLY A 405 -12.61 21.75 -14.77
CA GLY A 405 -13.95 21.19 -14.56
C GLY A 405 -14.02 19.99 -13.62
N LEU A 406 -12.88 19.47 -13.13
CA LEU A 406 -12.85 18.40 -12.13
C LEU A 406 -13.15 18.94 -10.72
N PRO A 407 -13.76 18.12 -9.82
CA PRO A 407 -13.95 18.50 -8.42
C PRO A 407 -12.63 18.87 -7.74
N LYS A 408 -12.63 19.94 -6.95
CA LYS A 408 -11.44 20.37 -6.21
C LYS A 408 -11.16 19.46 -5.01
N ILE A 409 -9.88 19.34 -4.70
CA ILE A 409 -9.34 18.75 -3.47
C ILE A 409 -8.25 19.71 -2.95
N ASP A 410 -8.60 20.98 -2.68
CA ASP A 410 -7.59 21.96 -2.27
C ASP A 410 -7.31 21.87 -0.76
N THR A 411 -8.36 21.66 0.04
CA THR A 411 -8.28 21.59 1.50
C THR A 411 -8.42 20.16 2.03
N ALA A 412 -7.97 19.91 3.25
CA ALA A 412 -8.19 18.64 3.94
C ALA A 412 -9.69 18.31 4.10
N ILE A 413 -10.55 19.34 4.26
CA ILE A 413 -12.02 19.14 4.23
C ILE A 413 -12.48 18.66 2.86
N ASN A 414 -11.97 19.23 1.75
CA ASN A 414 -12.34 18.72 0.42
C ASN A 414 -11.97 17.25 0.24
N ALA A 415 -10.78 16.86 0.72
CA ALA A 415 -10.32 15.47 0.75
C ALA A 415 -11.23 14.58 1.62
N ALA A 416 -11.59 15.04 2.82
CA ALA A 416 -12.53 14.33 3.69
C ALA A 416 -13.90 14.11 3.01
N GLU A 417 -14.41 15.12 2.30
CA GLU A 417 -15.69 15.00 1.60
C GLU A 417 -15.61 14.05 0.40
N VAL A 418 -14.45 13.94 -0.27
CA VAL A 418 -14.19 12.88 -1.29
C VAL A 418 -14.32 11.50 -0.64
N ILE A 419 -13.68 11.28 0.50
CA ILE A 419 -13.74 10.00 1.24
C ILE A 419 -15.19 9.67 1.59
N LEU A 420 -15.89 10.63 2.22
CA LEU A 420 -17.24 10.43 2.73
C LEU A 420 -18.27 10.18 1.61
N LEU A 421 -18.16 10.86 0.47
CA LEU A 421 -19.11 10.68 -0.61
C LEU A 421 -18.87 9.42 -1.45
N LEU A 422 -17.62 9.01 -1.65
CA LEU A 422 -17.29 7.87 -2.51
C LEU A 422 -17.38 6.51 -1.80
N ALA A 423 -17.42 6.48 -0.46
CA ALA A 423 -17.43 5.23 0.30
C ALA A 423 -18.86 4.72 0.60
N PRO A 424 -19.11 3.40 0.48
CA PRO A 424 -20.39 2.80 0.85
C PRO A 424 -20.70 2.91 2.35
N GLU A 425 -19.69 3.02 3.22
CA GLU A 425 -19.88 3.14 4.66
C GLU A 425 -20.48 4.50 5.09
N THR A 426 -20.44 5.50 4.21
CA THR A 426 -20.80 6.90 4.53
C THR A 426 -21.79 7.51 3.54
N ASN A 427 -22.12 6.81 2.45
CA ASN A 427 -23.12 7.22 1.47
C ASN A 427 -24.02 6.03 1.11
N GLY A 428 -25.30 6.12 1.49
CA GLY A 428 -26.28 5.05 1.34
C GLY A 428 -26.55 4.63 -0.10
N GLU A 429 -26.48 5.57 -1.06
CA GLU A 429 -26.62 5.22 -2.47
C GLU A 429 -25.45 4.35 -2.96
N VAL A 430 -24.23 4.65 -2.49
CA VAL A 430 -23.05 3.86 -2.79
C VAL A 430 -23.13 2.51 -2.08
N ALA A 431 -23.62 2.47 -0.83
CA ALA A 431 -23.86 1.24 -0.09
C ALA A 431 -24.77 0.29 -0.88
N VAL A 432 -25.95 0.76 -1.30
CA VAL A 432 -26.90 -0.02 -2.09
C VAL A 432 -26.28 -0.49 -3.41
N ARG A 433 -25.60 0.40 -4.16
CA ARG A 433 -24.92 0.02 -5.42
C ARG A 433 -23.83 -1.03 -5.21
N SER A 434 -23.05 -0.92 -4.13
CA SER A 434 -21.98 -1.85 -3.81
C SER A 434 -22.51 -3.24 -3.43
N TRP A 435 -23.57 -3.32 -2.61
CA TRP A 435 -24.23 -4.59 -2.30
C TRP A 435 -24.78 -5.25 -3.57
N ARG A 436 -25.49 -4.50 -4.43
CA ARG A 436 -25.97 -5.00 -5.74
C ARG A 436 -24.86 -5.49 -6.66
N SER A 437 -23.64 -4.97 -6.51
CA SER A 437 -22.48 -5.49 -7.25
C SER A 437 -22.08 -6.88 -6.74
N LEU A 438 -22.08 -7.08 -5.41
CA LEU A 438 -21.84 -8.38 -4.79
C LEU A 438 -22.93 -9.42 -5.14
N GLU A 439 -24.20 -9.01 -5.22
CA GLU A 439 -25.32 -9.90 -5.61
C GLU A 439 -25.08 -10.58 -6.97
N LYS A 440 -24.35 -9.94 -7.89
CA LYS A 440 -24.01 -10.53 -9.19
C LYS A 440 -23.03 -11.70 -9.07
N ILE A 441 -22.20 -11.70 -8.03
CA ILE A 441 -21.23 -12.76 -7.76
C ILE A 441 -21.89 -13.88 -6.96
N THR A 442 -22.67 -13.53 -5.93
CA THR A 442 -23.26 -14.50 -5.01
C THR A 442 -24.56 -15.13 -5.52
N GLY A 443 -25.29 -14.43 -6.40
CA GLY A 443 -26.64 -14.81 -6.82
C GLY A 443 -27.72 -14.61 -5.75
N LEU A 444 -27.38 -14.00 -4.60
CA LEU A 444 -28.31 -13.71 -3.51
C LEU A 444 -28.54 -12.22 -3.37
N LYS A 445 -29.73 -11.84 -2.86
CA LYS A 445 -30.06 -10.44 -2.59
C LYS A 445 -29.43 -9.98 -1.27
N HIS A 446 -28.70 -8.89 -1.30
CA HIS A 446 -27.96 -8.28 -0.18
C HIS A 446 -28.28 -6.79 0.01
N ASP A 447 -28.88 -6.11 -0.97
CA ASP A 447 -29.14 -4.66 -0.90
C ASP A 447 -30.05 -4.25 0.28
N HIS A 448 -30.89 -5.16 0.76
CA HIS A 448 -31.69 -5.01 1.98
C HIS A 448 -30.87 -4.61 3.23
N LEU A 449 -29.56 -4.90 3.25
CA LEU A 449 -28.65 -4.50 4.33
C LEU A 449 -28.36 -2.99 4.38
N ALA A 450 -28.67 -2.25 3.31
CA ALA A 450 -28.44 -0.81 3.22
C ALA A 450 -29.65 0.02 2.76
N LEU A 451 -30.69 -0.62 2.17
CA LEU A 451 -31.85 0.08 1.60
C LEU A 451 -32.56 1.04 2.58
N SER A 452 -32.68 0.68 3.86
CA SER A 452 -33.30 1.55 4.88
C SER A 452 -32.54 2.86 5.12
N ARG A 453 -31.26 2.92 4.72
CA ARG A 453 -30.36 4.06 4.88
C ARG A 453 -29.88 4.62 3.53
N GLU A 454 -30.55 4.31 2.41
CA GLU A 454 -30.13 4.74 1.07
C GLU A 454 -30.02 6.28 0.95
N GLY A 455 -30.92 7.02 1.60
CA GLY A 455 -30.89 8.48 1.62
C GLY A 455 -29.78 9.12 2.46
N GLU A 456 -29.06 8.33 3.26
CA GLU A 456 -28.06 8.85 4.21
C GLU A 456 -26.76 9.25 3.50
N LYS A 457 -26.24 10.44 3.87
CA LYS A 457 -24.94 10.94 3.42
C LYS A 457 -24.25 11.62 4.59
N ILE A 458 -23.21 10.98 5.13
CA ILE A 458 -22.40 11.54 6.22
C ILE A 458 -21.54 12.69 5.64
N ARG A 459 -21.55 13.84 6.31
CA ARG A 459 -20.78 15.04 5.91
C ARG A 459 -19.77 15.41 6.98
N PHE A 460 -18.66 16.02 6.57
CA PHE A 460 -17.61 16.45 7.51
C PHE A 460 -18.17 17.37 8.60
N ARG A 461 -18.97 18.37 8.22
CA ARG A 461 -19.56 19.32 9.20
C ARG A 461 -20.58 18.67 10.14
N ASP A 462 -21.26 17.60 9.71
CA ASP A 462 -22.23 16.90 10.55
C ASP A 462 -21.53 16.08 11.63
N ILE A 463 -20.38 15.45 11.30
CA ILE A 463 -19.60 14.67 12.27
C ILE A 463 -18.82 15.54 13.26
N VAL A 464 -18.58 16.83 12.92
CA VAL A 464 -18.11 17.83 13.89
C VAL A 464 -19.19 18.09 14.94
N ALA A 465 -20.45 18.18 14.53
CA ALA A 465 -21.55 18.39 15.46
C ALA A 465 -21.77 17.16 16.37
N GLN A 466 -21.72 15.95 15.80
CA GLN A 466 -21.79 14.71 16.55
C GLN A 466 -21.29 13.53 15.70
N PRO A 467 -20.45 12.62 16.24
CA PRO A 467 -20.02 11.41 15.53
C PRO A 467 -21.19 10.63 14.91
N ARG A 468 -20.98 10.06 13.73
CA ARG A 468 -22.03 9.32 13.00
C ARG A 468 -21.67 7.85 12.89
N LYS A 469 -22.67 6.98 13.13
CA LYS A 469 -22.55 5.54 12.92
C LYS A 469 -22.55 5.26 11.42
N ILE A 470 -21.58 4.50 10.93
CA ILE A 470 -21.46 4.14 9.52
C ILE A 470 -22.56 3.17 9.05
N ILE A 471 -22.65 2.97 7.74
CA ILE A 471 -23.61 2.11 7.04
C ILE A 471 -22.98 0.72 6.79
N SER A 472 -23.79 -0.34 6.86
CA SER A 472 -23.38 -1.70 6.46
C SER A 472 -22.88 -1.72 5.01
N SER A 473 -21.69 -2.28 4.79
CA SER A 473 -21.00 -2.28 3.49
C SER A 473 -20.43 -3.68 3.17
N PRO A 474 -20.44 -4.10 1.88
CA PRO A 474 -19.86 -5.38 1.46
C PRO A 474 -18.34 -5.45 1.62
N THR A 475 -17.67 -4.32 1.85
CA THR A 475 -16.26 -4.28 2.24
C THR A 475 -16.02 -5.10 3.51
N TRP A 476 -16.98 -5.06 4.45
CA TRP A 476 -16.89 -5.67 5.76
C TRP A 476 -17.80 -6.89 5.89
N SER A 477 -17.53 -7.75 6.88
CA SER A 477 -18.28 -9.00 7.08
C SER A 477 -19.24 -8.97 8.28
N GLY A 478 -19.55 -7.78 8.78
CA GLY A 478 -20.50 -7.57 9.86
C GLY A 478 -21.51 -6.50 9.48
N VAL A 479 -22.61 -6.42 10.23
CA VAL A 479 -23.69 -5.46 9.98
C VAL A 479 -23.67 -4.33 11.00
N GLU A 480 -24.01 -3.12 10.53
CA GLU A 480 -24.18 -1.94 11.35
C GLU A 480 -25.68 -1.74 11.60
N SER A 481 -26.20 -2.39 12.65
CA SER A 481 -27.62 -2.47 13.00
C SER A 481 -27.91 -1.87 14.37
N GLU A 482 -29.14 -1.42 14.59
CA GLU A 482 -29.64 -0.98 15.90
C GLU A 482 -30.06 -2.17 16.80
N GLU A 483 -30.25 -3.35 16.22
CA GLU A 483 -30.73 -4.55 16.94
C GLU A 483 -29.61 -5.56 17.23
N VAL A 484 -28.58 -5.59 16.39
CA VAL A 484 -27.45 -6.51 16.52
C VAL A 484 -26.13 -5.74 16.40
N SER A 485 -25.20 -6.01 17.31
CA SER A 485 -23.86 -5.40 17.25
C SER A 485 -23.04 -5.99 16.11
N TYR A 486 -22.11 -5.20 15.58
CA TYR A 486 -21.17 -5.64 14.55
C TYR A 486 -20.41 -6.90 15.01
N ASN A 487 -20.42 -7.94 14.19
CA ASN A 487 -19.66 -9.18 14.40
C ASN A 487 -19.02 -9.61 13.07
N SER A 488 -17.71 -9.83 13.06
CA SER A 488 -17.00 -10.27 11.86
C SER A 488 -17.40 -11.69 11.49
N GLY A 489 -17.73 -11.91 10.22
CA GLY A 489 -18.20 -13.20 9.72
C GLY A 489 -19.72 -13.33 9.68
N TYR A 490 -20.47 -12.36 10.22
CA TYR A 490 -21.93 -12.39 10.31
C TYR A 490 -22.61 -12.42 8.94
N THR A 491 -22.05 -11.75 7.93
CA THR A 491 -22.61 -11.73 6.57
C THR A 491 -22.16 -12.91 5.71
N ASN A 492 -21.24 -13.74 6.20
CA ASN A 492 -20.76 -14.88 5.44
C ASN A 492 -21.89 -15.91 5.30
N ILE A 493 -22.10 -16.37 4.07
CA ILE A 493 -23.09 -17.40 3.76
C ILE A 493 -22.44 -18.74 4.10
N ASN A 494 -23.07 -19.52 4.99
CA ASN A 494 -22.72 -20.91 5.24
C ASN A 494 -23.26 -21.83 4.15
#